data_AF-A0A350HBN6-F1
#
_entry.id   AF-A0A350HBN6-F1
#
_cell.length_a   1.000
_cell.length_b   1.000
_cell.length_c   1.000
_cell.angle_alpha   90.00
_cell.angle_beta   90.00
_cell.angle_gamma   90.00
#
_symmetry.space_group_name_H-M   'P 1'
#
loop_
_entity.id
_entity.type
_entity.pdbx_description
1 polymer ?
#
loop_
_entity_poly.entity_id
_entity_poly.type
_entity_poly.pdbx_seq_one_letter_code
_entity_poly.pdbx_strand_id
1 'polypeptide(L)'
;VITIEEYYRWQDKESYTQTGFNWNVGIKTYYRINEDSLEIGGNFSNTNFAKTPYFYDEVYYESYIYPGIVDDELYSYRDTSSLSDSNSTVSENYTSWNLGAKFVKSLEKAFFAMGIGVGQSKNFYIDTMNFDYRVDESYDNGDGIQDGTDFTYVETGTYSAEFTYNELSTHLYLPVGLEYNFWGPLVGRLGANTTLYWGSGYESERYLSYDPGTGTYTYGDGSVYEYLNETYSSRNDYEAQINYFDRYTDFSYGIGWQISKNVKIDLMGYSDLTSLTDWRISANVKF
;
A
#
# COMPACT_ATOMS: atom_id res chain seq x y z
N VAL A 1 20.11 27.76 13.24
CA VAL A 1 20.20 27.65 11.77
C VAL A 1 18.84 27.22 11.30
N ILE A 2 18.13 28.05 10.53
CA ILE A 2 16.89 27.62 9.84
C ILE A 2 17.38 27.06 8.51
N THR A 3 17.30 25.75 8.33
CA THR A 3 17.56 25.12 7.04
C THR A 3 16.21 24.90 6.38
N ILE A 4 15.92 25.63 5.30
CA ILE A 4 14.79 25.36 4.42
C ILE A 4 15.36 24.48 3.30
N GLU A 5 14.97 23.21 3.27
CA GLU A 5 15.34 22.28 2.20
C GLU A 5 14.15 22.12 1.26
N GLU A 6 14.20 22.77 0.11
CA GLU A 6 13.25 22.51 -0.99
C GLU A 6 13.73 21.28 -1.75
N TYR A 7 12.99 20.18 -1.66
CA TYR A 7 13.23 18.98 -2.45
C TYR A 7 12.24 18.91 -3.62
N TYR A 8 12.73 19.12 -4.84
CA TYR A 8 12.01 18.75 -6.05
C TYR A 8 12.37 17.29 -6.38
N ARG A 9 11.56 16.35 -5.93
CA ARG A 9 11.73 14.94 -6.29
C ARG A 9 10.85 14.62 -7.49
N TRP A 10 11.46 14.60 -8.67
CA TRP A 10 10.89 13.88 -9.81
C TRP A 10 11.11 12.40 -9.54
N GLN A 11 10.05 11.71 -9.14
CA GLN A 11 10.09 10.27 -8.95
C GLN A 11 9.35 9.67 -10.14
N ASP A 12 10.10 9.25 -11.16
CA ASP A 12 9.59 8.37 -12.22
C ASP A 12 9.29 7.00 -11.59
N LYS A 13 8.15 6.88 -10.92
CA LYS A 13 7.43 5.61 -10.86
C LYS A 13 6.65 5.54 -12.15
N GLU A 14 6.91 4.52 -12.96
CA GLU A 14 6.48 4.34 -14.36
C GLU A 14 4.96 4.39 -14.65
N SER A 15 4.13 4.92 -13.75
CA SER A 15 2.68 4.95 -13.94
C SER A 15 1.94 6.16 -13.35
N TYR A 16 2.60 7.07 -12.59
CA TYR A 16 1.93 8.29 -12.07
C TYR A 16 2.49 9.55 -12.76
N THR A 17 1.68 10.19 -13.62
CA THR A 17 1.94 11.59 -14.01
C THR A 17 1.66 12.50 -12.82
N GLN A 18 2.71 12.84 -12.07
CA GLN A 18 2.62 13.75 -10.95
C GLN A 18 2.36 15.18 -11.46
N THR A 19 1.10 15.57 -11.65
CA THR A 19 0.74 16.96 -11.95
C THR A 19 0.09 17.60 -10.72
N GLY A 20 0.91 18.30 -9.94
CA GLY A 20 0.49 18.95 -8.70
C GLY A 20 1.64 19.75 -8.09
N PHE A 21 1.29 20.78 -7.31
CA PHE A 21 2.29 21.53 -6.52
C PHE A 21 2.62 20.70 -5.28
N ASN A 22 3.76 20.02 -5.33
CA ASN A 22 4.31 19.32 -4.16
C ASN A 22 5.22 20.28 -3.43
N TRP A 23 4.98 20.43 -2.14
CA TRP A 23 5.85 21.24 -1.31
C TRP A 23 6.10 20.56 0.01
N ASN A 24 7.32 20.76 0.49
CA ASN A 24 7.78 20.25 1.75
C ASN A 24 8.49 21.40 2.46
N VAL A 25 7.99 21.78 3.64
CA VAL A 25 8.62 22.82 4.46
C VAL A 25 8.98 22.20 5.79
N GLY A 26 10.29 22.14 6.05
CA GLY A 26 10.85 21.73 7.32
C GLY A 26 11.40 22.92 8.10
N ILE A 27 11.22 22.91 9.42
CA ILE A 27 11.98 23.77 10.32
C ILE A 27 12.71 22.87 11.29
N LYS A 28 14.03 23.03 11.39
CA LYS A 28 14.83 22.33 12.39
C LYS A 28 15.65 23.30 13.22
N THR A 29 15.58 23.12 14.53
CA THR A 29 16.29 23.93 15.52
C THR A 29 17.17 23.02 16.37
N TYR A 30 18.33 23.54 16.73
CA TYR A 30 19.36 22.78 17.44
C TYR A 30 19.85 23.59 18.63
N TYR A 31 19.90 22.94 19.78
CA TYR A 31 20.47 23.46 21.00
C TYR A 31 21.56 22.49 21.47
N ARG A 32 22.80 22.97 21.56
CA ARG A 32 23.92 22.19 22.11
C ARG A 32 24.18 22.64 23.53
N ILE A 33 24.29 21.67 24.45
CA ILE A 33 24.64 21.90 25.85
C ILE A 33 25.81 20.97 26.15
N ASN A 34 27.04 21.51 26.10
CA ASN A 34 28.27 20.72 26.15
C ASN A 34 28.35 19.70 24.98
N GLU A 35 28.55 18.41 25.30
CA GLU A 35 28.54 17.31 24.34
C GLU A 35 27.12 16.77 24.05
N ASP A 36 26.13 17.19 24.83
CA ASP A 36 24.73 16.80 24.65
C ASP A 36 24.03 17.73 23.64
N SER A 37 23.00 17.23 22.98
CA SER A 37 22.20 18.05 22.06
C SER A 37 20.71 17.76 22.14
N LEU A 38 19.92 18.81 22.00
CA LEU A 38 18.49 18.78 21.76
C LEU A 38 18.22 19.29 20.34
N GLU A 39 17.49 18.50 19.58
CA GLU A 39 17.05 18.83 18.23
C GLU A 39 15.52 18.84 18.22
N ILE A 40 14.92 19.93 17.78
CA ILE A 40 13.47 20.04 17.58
C ILE A 40 13.24 20.32 16.10
N GLY A 41 12.48 19.46 15.45
CA GLY A 41 12.22 19.54 14.02
C GLY A 41 10.76 19.28 13.71
N GLY A 42 10.24 19.96 12.71
CA GLY A 42 8.93 19.66 12.15
C GLY A 42 8.97 19.75 10.64
N ASN A 43 8.02 19.09 10.02
CA ASN A 43 7.85 19.06 8.59
C ASN A 43 6.37 19.18 8.24
N PHE A 44 6.06 19.92 7.19
CA PHE A 44 4.79 19.86 6.51
C PHE A 44 5.03 19.43 5.07
N SER A 45 4.22 18.51 4.58
CA SER A 45 4.22 18.10 3.18
C SER A 45 2.81 18.05 2.62
N ASN A 46 2.67 18.46 1.37
CA ASN A 46 1.46 18.25 0.59
C ASN A 46 1.89 17.71 -0.77
N THR A 47 1.27 16.61 -1.17
CA THR A 47 1.51 15.93 -2.43
C THR A 47 0.17 15.74 -3.14
N ASN A 48 0.10 16.19 -4.40
CA ASN A 48 -1.07 16.01 -5.25
C ASN A 48 -0.68 15.22 -6.47
N PHE A 49 -1.44 14.16 -6.76
CA PHE A 49 -1.34 13.43 -8.00
C PHE A 49 -2.59 13.70 -8.82
N ALA A 50 -2.42 14.00 -10.10
CA ALA A 50 -3.56 14.15 -10.98
C ALA A 50 -4.07 12.81 -11.48
N LYS A 51 -5.27 12.91 -12.06
CA LYS A 51 -5.92 11.84 -12.80
C LYS A 51 -4.95 11.16 -13.76
N THR A 52 -4.64 9.92 -13.45
CA THR A 52 -3.72 9.08 -14.20
C THR A 52 -4.44 7.79 -14.59
N PRO A 53 -4.38 7.39 -15.87
CA PRO A 53 -4.98 6.14 -16.32
C PRO A 53 -4.09 4.95 -15.96
N TYR A 54 -4.67 3.87 -15.42
CA TYR A 54 -4.01 2.59 -15.16
C TYR A 54 -4.74 1.44 -15.82
N PHE A 55 -4.01 0.35 -16.04
CA PHE A 55 -4.52 -0.93 -16.51
C PHE A 55 -4.15 -2.01 -15.48
N TYR A 56 -5.14 -2.76 -14.99
CA TYR A 56 -4.94 -3.91 -14.11
C TYR A 56 -5.54 -5.16 -14.75
N ASP A 57 -4.86 -6.30 -14.54
CA ASP A 57 -5.29 -7.61 -15.02
C ASP A 57 -5.26 -8.56 -13.81
N GLU A 58 -6.44 -8.99 -13.34
CA GLU A 58 -6.60 -9.95 -12.24
C GLU A 58 -7.51 -11.09 -12.68
N VAL A 59 -7.14 -12.33 -12.33
CA VAL A 59 -7.93 -13.52 -12.67
C VAL A 59 -8.21 -14.32 -11.40
N TYR A 60 -9.49 -14.47 -11.06
CA TYR A 60 -9.96 -15.28 -9.94
C TYR A 60 -10.40 -16.66 -10.45
N TYR A 61 -10.09 -17.70 -9.69
CA TYR A 61 -10.52 -19.08 -9.97
C TYR A 61 -11.08 -19.70 -8.70
N GLU A 62 -12.32 -20.19 -8.77
CA GLU A 62 -12.91 -20.97 -7.70
C GLU A 62 -13.47 -22.27 -8.31
N SER A 63 -13.23 -23.40 -7.66
CA SER A 63 -13.72 -24.69 -8.15
C SER A 63 -14.19 -25.50 -6.97
N TYR A 64 -15.47 -25.88 -7.00
CA TYR A 64 -16.11 -26.66 -5.95
C TYR A 64 -16.30 -28.08 -6.46
N ILE A 65 -15.61 -29.03 -5.82
CA ILE A 65 -15.87 -30.46 -6.03
C ILE A 65 -16.61 -30.93 -4.79
N TYR A 66 -17.82 -31.48 -4.96
CA TYR A 66 -18.59 -32.09 -3.88
C TYR A 66 -18.46 -33.62 -3.93
N PRO A 67 -17.39 -34.22 -3.38
CA PRO A 67 -17.24 -35.66 -3.38
C PRO A 67 -18.18 -36.29 -2.34
N GLY A 68 -19.37 -36.69 -2.76
CA GLY A 68 -20.26 -37.43 -1.88
C GLY A 68 -21.67 -37.65 -2.42
N ILE A 69 -21.90 -38.91 -2.85
CA ILE A 69 -23.17 -39.61 -3.09
C ILE A 69 -23.50 -39.73 -4.58
N VAL A 70 -23.10 -40.88 -5.17
CA VAL A 70 -23.55 -41.45 -6.46
C VAL A 70 -23.69 -40.41 -7.58
N ASP A 71 -22.67 -40.37 -8.44
CA ASP A 71 -22.43 -39.43 -9.53
C ASP A 71 -21.68 -38.17 -9.04
N ASP A 72 -20.43 -37.99 -9.52
CA ASP A 72 -19.54 -36.89 -9.11
C ASP A 72 -20.03 -35.61 -9.80
N GLU A 73 -20.97 -34.88 -9.17
CA GLU A 73 -21.40 -33.57 -9.66
C GLU A 73 -20.20 -32.61 -9.70
N LEU A 74 -19.91 -32.06 -10.88
CA LEU A 74 -18.87 -31.07 -11.10
C LEU A 74 -19.51 -29.71 -11.38
N TYR A 75 -19.39 -28.81 -10.39
CA TYR A 75 -19.72 -27.40 -10.57
C TYR A 75 -18.43 -26.58 -10.65
N SER A 76 -18.11 -26.11 -11.85
CA SER A 76 -17.01 -25.16 -12.03
C SER A 76 -17.56 -23.78 -12.34
N TYR A 77 -17.30 -22.87 -11.42
CA TYR A 77 -17.63 -21.46 -11.55
C TYR A 77 -16.36 -20.69 -11.90
N ARG A 78 -16.31 -20.11 -13.10
CA ARG A 78 -15.24 -19.20 -13.48
C ARG A 78 -15.83 -17.81 -13.62
N ASP A 79 -15.75 -17.04 -12.55
CA ASP A 79 -15.84 -15.60 -12.68
C ASP A 79 -14.52 -15.08 -13.23
N THR A 80 -14.44 -15.00 -14.55
CA THR A 80 -13.56 -14.02 -15.14
C THR A 80 -14.29 -12.69 -15.08
N SER A 81 -14.16 -11.95 -13.99
CA SER A 81 -14.05 -10.51 -14.13
C SER A 81 -12.75 -10.26 -14.91
N SER A 82 -12.72 -10.61 -16.20
CA SER A 82 -11.68 -10.21 -17.09
C SER A 82 -11.84 -8.71 -17.16
N LEU A 83 -11.11 -8.02 -16.29
CA LEU A 83 -10.72 -6.64 -16.46
C LEU A 83 -9.88 -6.57 -17.76
N SER A 84 -10.45 -6.97 -18.90
CA SER A 84 -9.90 -6.60 -20.19
C SER A 84 -9.91 -5.09 -20.19
N ASP A 85 -8.74 -4.50 -20.05
CA ASP A 85 -8.52 -3.06 -20.02
C ASP A 85 -9.42 -2.29 -19.05
N SER A 86 -9.37 -2.65 -17.77
CA SER A 86 -9.97 -1.78 -16.76
C SER A 86 -9.27 -0.43 -16.74
N ASN A 87 -9.92 0.56 -17.34
CA ASN A 87 -9.44 1.93 -17.34
C ASN A 87 -9.80 2.54 -15.98
N SER A 88 -8.83 2.53 -15.07
CA SER A 88 -8.89 3.25 -13.80
C SER A 88 -8.46 4.70 -14.02
N THR A 89 -9.11 5.65 -13.36
CA THR A 89 -8.67 7.05 -13.32
C THR A 89 -8.56 7.50 -11.87
N VAL A 90 -7.32 7.57 -11.38
CA VAL A 90 -7.03 7.84 -9.96
C VAL A 90 -6.66 9.29 -9.71
N SER A 91 -7.31 9.93 -8.74
CA SER A 91 -6.92 11.23 -8.19
C SER A 91 -6.56 11.06 -6.71
N GLU A 92 -5.33 11.39 -6.34
CA GLU A 92 -4.82 11.25 -4.98
C GLU A 92 -4.35 12.60 -4.40
N ASN A 93 -4.73 12.87 -3.16
CA ASN A 93 -4.22 13.97 -2.34
C ASN A 93 -3.70 13.41 -1.02
N TYR A 94 -2.42 13.68 -0.77
CA TYR A 94 -1.78 13.35 0.49
C TYR A 94 -1.28 14.62 1.16
N THR A 95 -1.73 14.88 2.38
CA THR A 95 -1.21 15.96 3.21
C THR A 95 -0.69 15.37 4.51
N SER A 96 0.52 15.71 4.93
CA SER A 96 1.00 15.29 6.24
C SER A 96 1.82 16.36 6.93
N TRP A 97 1.82 16.32 8.24
CA TRP A 97 2.74 17.09 9.05
C TRP A 97 3.31 16.21 10.15
N ASN A 98 4.52 16.54 10.59
CA ASN A 98 5.11 15.97 11.78
C ASN A 98 5.84 17.05 12.59
N LEU A 99 5.93 16.81 13.89
CA LEU A 99 6.70 17.59 14.83
C LEU A 99 7.35 16.62 15.80
N GLY A 100 8.64 16.76 16.03
CA GLY A 100 9.35 15.92 16.97
C GLY A 100 10.53 16.60 17.62
N ALA A 101 10.96 15.98 18.70
CA ALA A 101 12.15 16.33 19.43
C ALA A 101 13.03 15.09 19.60
N LYS A 102 14.34 15.29 19.56
CA LYS A 102 15.34 14.26 19.82
C LYS A 102 16.36 14.80 20.79
N PHE A 103 16.64 14.03 21.82
CA PHE A 103 17.72 14.24 22.75
C PHE A 103 18.86 13.27 22.43
N VAL A 104 20.09 13.77 22.42
CA VAL A 104 21.30 12.97 22.24
C VAL A 104 22.24 13.26 23.40
N LYS A 105 22.71 12.18 24.03
CA LYS A 105 23.66 12.21 25.13
C LYS A 105 24.97 11.55 24.73
N SER A 106 26.05 12.27 24.97
CA SER A 106 27.41 11.72 24.88
C SER A 106 27.74 10.93 26.14
N LEU A 107 28.29 9.73 25.96
CA LEU A 107 28.81 8.85 27.00
C LEU A 107 30.26 8.51 26.64
N GLU A 108 31.05 8.05 27.61
CA GLU A 108 32.51 7.82 27.43
C GLU A 108 32.86 7.01 26.18
N LYS A 109 32.06 5.99 25.85
CA LYS A 109 32.25 5.12 24.68
C LYS A 109 30.99 4.99 23.82
N ALA A 110 30.01 5.87 23.99
CA ALA A 110 28.76 5.73 23.27
C ALA A 110 28.02 7.04 23.07
N PHE A 111 27.13 7.07 22.09
CA PHE A 111 26.07 8.07 21.97
C PHE A 111 24.74 7.38 22.18
N PHE A 112 23.96 7.88 23.13
CA PHE A 112 22.58 7.47 23.31
C PHE A 112 21.66 8.54 22.76
N ALA A 113 20.69 8.17 21.95
CA ALA A 113 19.69 9.06 21.41
C ALA A 113 18.29 8.52 21.71
N MET A 114 17.39 9.43 22.04
CA MET A 114 15.97 9.14 22.13
C MET A 114 15.15 10.30 21.60
N GLY A 115 13.99 10.03 21.04
CA GLY A 115 13.10 11.05 20.53
C GLY A 115 11.64 10.72 20.75
N ILE A 116 10.84 11.74 20.48
CA ILE A 116 9.40 11.66 20.41
C ILE A 116 8.96 12.50 19.22
N GLY A 117 8.07 11.96 18.41
CA GLY A 117 7.46 12.67 17.30
C GLY A 117 5.96 12.45 17.28
N VAL A 118 5.21 13.47 16.90
CA VAL A 118 3.79 13.35 16.58
C VAL A 118 3.60 13.82 15.15
N GLY A 119 2.65 13.22 14.45
CA GLY A 119 2.29 13.68 13.13
C GLY A 119 0.87 13.30 12.77
N GLN A 120 0.40 13.86 11.68
CA GLN A 120 -0.87 13.50 11.08
C GLN A 120 -0.69 13.39 9.58
N SER A 121 -1.36 12.43 8.98
CA SER A 121 -1.53 12.31 7.54
C SER A 121 -3.01 12.30 7.21
N LYS A 122 -3.37 13.01 6.14
CA LYS A 122 -4.66 12.87 5.48
C LYS A 122 -4.40 12.28 4.11
N ASN A 123 -5.03 11.15 3.83
CA ASN A 123 -5.04 10.54 2.52
C ASN A 123 -6.44 10.65 1.93
N PHE A 124 -6.54 11.06 0.69
CA PHE A 124 -7.79 11.09 -0.05
C PHE A 124 -7.53 10.57 -1.45
N TYR A 125 -8.24 9.53 -1.85
CA TYR A 125 -8.22 9.09 -3.24
C TYR A 125 -9.64 8.87 -3.76
N ILE A 126 -9.83 9.23 -5.03
CA ILE A 126 -10.99 8.82 -5.82
C ILE A 126 -10.43 8.03 -6.99
N ASP A 127 -10.96 6.84 -7.20
CA ASP A 127 -10.70 6.01 -8.36
C ASP A 127 -12.01 5.78 -9.11
N THR A 128 -12.03 6.07 -10.41
CA THR A 128 -13.12 5.67 -11.30
C THR A 128 -12.63 4.54 -12.17
N MET A 129 -13.22 3.37 -12.01
CA MET A 129 -12.89 2.17 -12.75
C MET A 129 -14.01 1.81 -13.74
N ASN A 130 -13.63 1.41 -14.94
CA ASN A 130 -14.51 0.73 -15.87
C ASN A 130 -14.14 -0.75 -15.87
N PHE A 131 -15.14 -1.60 -15.78
CA PHE A 131 -15.03 -3.04 -15.67
C PHE A 131 -15.70 -3.65 -16.89
N ASP A 132 -14.95 -4.43 -17.63
CA ASP A 132 -15.51 -5.49 -18.45
C ASP A 132 -15.60 -6.74 -17.55
N TYR A 133 -16.65 -7.54 -17.70
CA TYR A 133 -16.75 -8.81 -16.99
C TYR A 133 -17.22 -9.91 -17.92
N ARG A 134 -16.79 -11.13 -17.61
CA ARG A 134 -17.13 -12.37 -18.30
C ARG A 134 -17.32 -13.52 -17.30
N VAL A 135 -18.55 -13.86 -16.99
CA VAL A 135 -18.83 -15.05 -16.17
C VAL A 135 -18.89 -16.26 -17.10
N ASP A 136 -18.05 -17.26 -16.87
CA ASP A 136 -18.14 -18.58 -17.49
C ASP A 136 -18.53 -19.60 -16.37
N GLU A 137 -19.73 -20.17 -16.40
CA GLU A 137 -20.11 -21.27 -15.51
C GLU A 137 -20.26 -22.56 -16.31
N SER A 138 -19.95 -23.70 -15.69
CA SER A 138 -20.37 -24.97 -16.23
C SER A 138 -20.78 -25.93 -15.14
N TYR A 139 -21.80 -26.71 -15.44
CA TYR A 139 -22.38 -27.71 -14.58
C TYR A 139 -22.48 -29.03 -15.36
N ASP A 140 -21.96 -30.09 -14.74
CA ASP A 140 -22.04 -31.48 -15.19
C ASP A 140 -22.58 -32.30 -14.02
N ASN A 141 -23.70 -33.00 -14.25
CA ASN A 141 -24.40 -33.76 -13.23
C ASN A 141 -23.66 -35.06 -12.82
N GLY A 142 -22.57 -35.42 -13.51
CA GLY A 142 -21.71 -36.55 -13.20
C GLY A 142 -22.19 -37.91 -13.73
N ASP A 143 -23.29 -37.98 -14.48
CA ASP A 143 -23.85 -39.23 -15.02
C ASP A 143 -23.16 -39.72 -16.30
N GLY A 144 -22.28 -38.88 -16.87
CA GLY A 144 -21.51 -39.16 -18.08
C GLY A 144 -22.29 -39.01 -19.38
N ILE A 145 -23.49 -38.42 -19.35
CA ILE A 145 -24.39 -38.18 -20.47
C ILE A 145 -24.61 -36.67 -20.63
N GLN A 146 -24.09 -36.10 -21.72
CA GLN A 146 -24.42 -34.72 -22.08
C GLN A 146 -25.88 -34.60 -22.51
N ASP A 147 -26.73 -34.11 -21.61
CA ASP A 147 -28.15 -33.89 -21.85
C ASP A 147 -28.63 -32.49 -21.39
N GLY A 148 -29.94 -32.28 -21.34
CA GLY A 148 -30.53 -30.98 -20.94
C GLY A 148 -30.30 -30.58 -19.48
N THR A 149 -29.67 -31.44 -18.67
CA THR A 149 -29.32 -31.14 -17.28
C THR A 149 -27.89 -30.65 -17.13
N ASP A 150 -27.01 -30.91 -18.09
CA ASP A 150 -25.68 -30.31 -18.18
C ASP A 150 -25.75 -28.96 -18.90
N PHE A 151 -24.95 -27.99 -18.47
CA PHE A 151 -24.88 -26.71 -19.18
C PHE A 151 -23.53 -26.02 -19.05
N THR A 152 -23.24 -25.17 -20.04
CA THR A 152 -22.26 -24.09 -19.94
C THR A 152 -22.98 -22.75 -20.08
N TYR A 153 -22.74 -21.84 -19.16
CA TYR A 153 -23.25 -20.49 -19.15
C TYR A 153 -22.10 -19.51 -19.41
N VAL A 154 -22.30 -18.57 -20.33
CA VAL A 154 -21.36 -17.48 -20.58
C VAL A 154 -22.11 -16.17 -20.56
N GLU A 155 -21.70 -15.24 -19.72
CA GLU A 155 -22.21 -13.87 -19.68
C GLU A 155 -21.08 -12.88 -19.85
N THR A 156 -21.31 -11.84 -20.65
CA THR A 156 -20.37 -10.72 -20.81
C THR A 156 -21.11 -9.40 -20.64
N GLY A 157 -20.54 -8.44 -19.94
CA GLY A 157 -21.10 -7.10 -19.80
C GLY A 157 -20.06 -6.08 -19.35
N THR A 158 -20.49 -4.83 -19.18
CA THR A 158 -19.61 -3.75 -18.70
C THR A 158 -20.29 -2.91 -17.62
N TYR A 159 -19.51 -2.38 -16.68
CA TYR A 159 -19.99 -1.42 -15.70
C TYR A 159 -18.89 -0.46 -15.29
N SER A 160 -19.25 0.66 -14.68
CA SER A 160 -18.28 1.61 -14.12
C SER A 160 -18.61 1.93 -12.68
N ALA A 161 -17.61 1.94 -11.80
CA ALA A 161 -17.77 2.29 -10.40
C ALA A 161 -16.75 3.37 -9.97
N GLU A 162 -17.13 4.15 -8.97
CA GLU A 162 -16.28 5.11 -8.30
C GLU A 162 -15.99 4.64 -6.88
N PHE A 163 -14.71 4.40 -6.59
CA PHE A 163 -14.20 4.12 -5.26
C PHE A 163 -13.69 5.42 -4.66
N THR A 164 -14.22 5.79 -3.50
CA THR A 164 -13.71 6.92 -2.72
C THR A 164 -13.14 6.41 -1.42
N TYR A 165 -11.95 6.89 -1.07
CA TYR A 165 -11.30 6.62 0.19
C TYR A 165 -10.80 7.92 0.79
N ASN A 166 -11.11 8.12 2.07
CA ASN A 166 -10.68 9.29 2.80
C ASN A 166 -10.30 8.90 4.21
N GLU A 167 -9.08 9.21 4.60
CA GLU A 167 -8.49 8.73 5.84
C GLU A 167 -7.73 9.86 6.53
N LEU A 168 -7.89 9.95 7.84
CA LEU A 168 -7.10 10.79 8.72
C LEU A 168 -6.37 9.92 9.73
N SER A 169 -5.05 9.82 9.59
CA SER A 169 -4.17 9.04 10.44
C SER A 169 -3.38 9.98 11.36
N THR A 170 -3.28 9.65 12.63
CA THR A 170 -2.39 10.29 13.61
C THR A 170 -1.30 9.30 14.01
N HIS A 171 -0.07 9.79 14.11
CA HIS A 171 1.13 8.99 14.37
C HIS A 171 1.86 9.50 15.61
N LEU A 172 2.31 8.58 16.46
CA LEU A 172 3.27 8.82 17.54
C LEU A 172 4.52 7.98 17.27
N TYR A 173 5.66 8.65 17.11
CA TYR A 173 6.97 8.05 16.89
C TYR A 173 7.78 8.09 18.17
N LEU A 174 8.39 6.96 18.53
CA LEU A 174 9.25 6.82 19.71
C LEU A 174 10.61 6.22 19.32
N PRO A 175 11.45 6.97 18.57
CA PRO A 175 12.76 6.48 18.16
C PRO A 175 13.75 6.45 19.33
N VAL A 176 14.52 5.37 19.42
CA VAL A 176 15.66 5.23 20.33
C VAL A 176 16.85 4.66 19.59
N GLY A 177 18.06 5.05 19.99
CA GLY A 177 19.29 4.63 19.34
C GLY A 177 20.50 4.64 20.27
N LEU A 178 21.43 3.74 20.00
CA LEU A 178 22.72 3.62 20.66
C LEU A 178 23.79 3.45 19.58
N GLU A 179 24.81 4.31 19.60
CA GLU A 179 26.05 4.10 18.88
C GLU A 179 27.15 3.82 19.90
N TYR A 180 27.77 2.63 19.85
CA TYR A 180 28.84 2.23 20.76
C TYR A 180 30.17 2.18 20.03
N ASN A 181 31.20 2.81 20.59
CA ASN A 181 32.56 2.79 20.06
C ASN A 181 33.33 1.60 20.65
N PHE A 182 33.48 0.53 19.87
CA PHE A 182 34.20 -0.67 20.29
C PHE A 182 35.70 -0.39 20.43
N TRP A 183 36.28 0.21 19.40
CA TRP A 183 37.64 0.71 19.34
C TRP A 183 37.70 1.85 18.32
N GLY A 184 38.69 2.74 18.41
CA GLY A 184 38.73 4.02 17.67
C GLY A 184 38.07 4.08 16.27
N PRO A 185 38.37 3.14 15.35
CA PRO A 185 37.76 3.17 14.01
C PRO A 185 36.42 2.43 13.88
N LEU A 186 35.98 1.60 14.83
CA LEU A 186 34.81 0.72 14.69
C LEU A 186 33.71 1.07 15.69
N VAL A 187 32.52 1.33 15.16
CA VAL A 187 31.33 1.64 15.94
C VAL A 187 30.21 0.64 15.64
N GLY A 188 29.51 0.19 16.67
CA GLY A 188 28.27 -0.57 16.56
C GLY A 188 27.07 0.34 16.73
N ARG A 189 25.98 0.05 16.03
CA ARG A 189 24.73 0.79 16.11
C ARG A 189 23.58 -0.15 16.37
N LEU A 190 22.69 0.26 17.26
CA LEU A 190 21.41 -0.38 17.52
C LEU A 190 20.36 0.72 17.65
N GLY A 191 19.17 0.49 17.13
CA GLY A 191 18.06 1.41 17.28
C GLY A 191 16.73 0.72 17.10
N ALA A 192 15.69 1.35 17.62
CA ALA A 192 14.31 0.94 17.43
C ALA A 192 13.48 2.19 17.17
N ASN A 193 12.51 2.08 16.27
CA ASN A 193 11.51 3.11 16.05
C ASN A 193 10.12 2.51 16.19
N THR A 194 9.50 2.72 17.33
CA THR A 194 8.10 2.33 17.53
C THR A 194 7.20 3.42 16.99
N THR A 195 6.26 3.03 16.13
CA THR A 195 5.19 3.90 15.66
C THR A 195 3.86 3.36 16.18
N LEU A 196 3.12 4.22 16.88
CA LEU A 196 1.70 4.00 17.13
C LEU A 196 0.94 4.83 16.09
N TYR A 197 0.01 4.22 15.39
CA TYR A 197 -0.82 4.95 14.44
C TYR A 197 -2.29 4.58 14.63
N TRP A 198 -3.14 5.60 14.58
CA TRP A 198 -4.57 5.44 14.73
C TRP A 198 -5.28 6.47 13.87
N GLY A 199 -6.46 6.12 13.42
CA GLY A 199 -7.17 6.98 12.51
C GLY A 199 -8.59 6.53 12.29
N SER A 200 -9.27 7.39 11.55
CA SER A 200 -10.59 7.10 11.04
C SER A 200 -10.73 7.61 9.62
N GLY A 201 -11.70 7.05 8.94
CA GLY A 201 -11.96 7.37 7.55
C GLY A 201 -13.30 6.82 7.10
N TYR A 202 -13.50 6.93 5.80
CA TYR A 202 -14.55 6.20 5.11
C TYR A 202 -14.02 5.67 3.79
N GLU A 203 -14.62 4.58 3.38
CA GLU A 203 -14.53 4.05 2.03
C GLU A 203 -15.95 3.95 1.46
N SER A 204 -16.09 4.18 0.17
CA SER A 204 -17.36 3.99 -0.52
C SER A 204 -17.13 3.50 -1.93
N GLU A 205 -18.05 2.67 -2.41
CA GLU A 205 -18.17 2.33 -3.82
C GLU A 205 -19.53 2.84 -4.31
N ARG A 206 -19.51 3.56 -5.43
CA ARG A 206 -20.70 4.04 -6.11
C ARG A 206 -20.72 3.57 -7.55
N TYR A 207 -21.80 2.87 -7.93
CA TYR A 207 -21.99 2.45 -9.32
C TYR A 207 -22.43 3.64 -10.16
N LEU A 208 -21.66 3.96 -11.21
CA LEU A 208 -21.93 5.13 -12.06
C LEU A 208 -22.74 4.78 -13.31
N SER A 209 -22.45 3.63 -13.92
CA SER A 209 -23.12 3.17 -15.13
C SER A 209 -23.00 1.66 -15.30
N TYR A 210 -23.91 1.08 -16.08
CA TYR A 210 -23.99 -0.33 -16.37
C TYR A 210 -24.52 -0.50 -17.80
N ASP A 211 -23.84 -1.33 -18.59
CA ASP A 211 -24.32 -1.80 -19.89
C ASP A 211 -24.84 -3.25 -19.74
N PRO A 212 -26.10 -3.55 -20.10
CA PRO A 212 -26.68 -4.88 -19.97
C PRO A 212 -25.79 -5.98 -20.53
N GLY A 213 -25.49 -6.96 -19.70
CA GLY A 213 -24.77 -8.15 -20.13
C GLY A 213 -25.61 -9.05 -21.04
N THR A 214 -24.95 -9.76 -21.94
CA THR A 214 -25.55 -10.84 -22.74
C THR A 214 -25.16 -12.18 -22.16
N GLY A 215 -26.14 -12.96 -21.70
CA GLY A 215 -25.96 -14.30 -21.16
C GLY A 215 -26.38 -15.38 -22.16
N THR A 216 -25.60 -16.45 -22.27
CA THR A 216 -25.86 -17.60 -23.16
C THR A 216 -25.70 -18.89 -22.38
N TYR A 217 -26.77 -19.68 -22.28
CA TYR A 217 -26.73 -21.08 -21.86
C TYR A 217 -26.60 -21.97 -23.08
N THR A 218 -25.66 -22.92 -23.03
CA THR A 218 -25.56 -24.04 -23.98
C THR A 218 -25.70 -25.32 -23.17
N TYR A 219 -26.76 -26.08 -23.42
CA TYR A 219 -27.03 -27.33 -22.71
C TYR A 219 -26.32 -28.51 -23.38
N GLY A 220 -26.14 -29.62 -22.65
CA GLY A 220 -25.52 -30.84 -23.16
C GLY A 220 -26.27 -31.45 -24.36
N ASP A 221 -27.57 -31.19 -24.49
CA ASP A 221 -28.38 -31.58 -25.66
C ASP A 221 -28.18 -30.69 -26.90
N GLY A 222 -27.33 -29.66 -26.80
CA GLY A 222 -27.01 -28.70 -27.86
C GLY A 222 -28.04 -27.58 -28.02
N SER A 223 -29.07 -27.52 -27.17
CA SER A 223 -29.97 -26.37 -27.14
C SER A 223 -29.27 -25.13 -26.58
N VAL A 224 -29.62 -23.97 -27.14
CA VAL A 224 -29.03 -22.68 -26.77
C VAL A 224 -30.14 -21.74 -26.32
N TYR A 225 -29.93 -21.08 -25.19
CA TYR A 225 -30.82 -20.08 -24.64
C TYR A 225 -30.05 -18.78 -24.35
N GLU A 226 -30.44 -17.70 -25.01
CA GLU A 226 -29.85 -16.38 -24.82
C GLU A 226 -30.81 -15.48 -24.02
N TYR A 227 -30.25 -14.63 -23.16
CA TYR A 227 -31.02 -13.57 -22.51
C TYR A 227 -30.17 -12.31 -22.29
N LEU A 228 -30.88 -11.19 -22.16
CA LEU A 228 -30.30 -9.92 -21.77
C LEU A 228 -30.43 -9.78 -20.26
N ASN A 229 -29.30 -9.65 -19.57
CA ASN A 229 -29.27 -9.32 -18.16
C ASN A 229 -29.41 -7.80 -17.98
N GLU A 230 -30.63 -7.30 -18.19
CA GLU A 230 -30.98 -5.89 -18.00
C GLU A 230 -30.98 -5.48 -16.52
N THR A 231 -30.99 -6.45 -15.60
CA THR A 231 -31.25 -6.22 -14.18
C THR A 231 -30.04 -6.59 -13.35
N TYR A 232 -28.97 -5.83 -13.48
CA TYR A 232 -27.89 -5.84 -12.51
C TYR A 232 -28.19 -4.88 -11.36
N SER A 233 -29.43 -4.92 -10.84
CA SER A 233 -29.91 -4.06 -9.76
C SER A 233 -29.52 -4.57 -8.37
N SER A 234 -28.57 -5.51 -8.27
CA SER A 234 -28.16 -6.15 -7.02
C SER A 234 -26.88 -5.56 -6.43
N ARG A 235 -26.11 -4.76 -7.17
CA ARG A 235 -24.96 -4.05 -6.63
C ARG A 235 -25.41 -2.75 -5.98
N ASN A 236 -25.51 -2.81 -4.66
CA ASN A 236 -25.78 -1.63 -3.86
C ASN A 236 -24.50 -0.83 -3.70
N ASP A 237 -24.60 0.49 -3.83
CA ASP A 237 -23.59 1.39 -3.30
C ASP A 237 -23.33 1.00 -1.84
N TYR A 238 -22.07 1.03 -1.44
CA TYR A 238 -21.71 0.84 -0.04
C TYR A 238 -20.91 2.04 0.45
N GLU A 239 -21.08 2.31 1.73
CA GLU A 239 -20.26 3.25 2.47
C GLU A 239 -19.93 2.59 3.80
N ALA A 240 -18.64 2.48 4.09
CA ALA A 240 -18.14 1.92 5.34
C ALA A 240 -17.28 2.94 6.06
N GLN A 241 -17.49 3.05 7.37
CA GLN A 241 -16.59 3.80 8.24
C GLN A 241 -15.43 2.91 8.65
N ILE A 242 -14.23 3.47 8.51
CA ILE A 242 -13.00 2.80 8.90
C ILE A 242 -12.53 3.42 10.21
N ASN A 243 -12.20 2.58 11.18
CA ASN A 243 -11.48 2.98 12.40
C ASN A 243 -10.41 1.94 12.66
N TYR A 244 -9.19 2.38 12.96
CA TYR A 244 -8.10 1.46 13.22
C TYR A 244 -7.15 2.02 14.28
N PHE A 245 -6.45 1.11 14.91
CA PHE A 245 -5.32 1.36 15.79
C PHE A 245 -4.33 0.24 15.57
N ASP A 246 -3.08 0.58 15.28
CA ASP A 246 -2.05 -0.41 15.06
C ASP A 246 -0.67 0.13 15.51
N ARG A 247 0.26 -0.79 15.68
CA ARG A 247 1.59 -0.58 16.24
C ARG A 247 2.58 -1.48 15.54
N TYR A 248 3.61 -0.85 14.99
CA TYR A 248 4.80 -1.55 14.51
C TYR A 248 6.05 -0.99 15.18
N THR A 249 7.13 -1.77 15.15
CA THR A 249 8.44 -1.34 15.65
C THR A 249 9.51 -1.82 14.69
N ASP A 250 10.16 -0.86 14.05
CA ASP A 250 11.28 -1.15 13.15
C ASP A 250 12.58 -1.18 13.95
N PHE A 251 13.36 -2.24 13.77
CA PHE A 251 14.69 -2.32 14.36
C PHE A 251 15.74 -1.95 13.32
N SER A 252 16.76 -1.24 13.78
CA SER A 252 17.94 -0.91 13.00
C SER A 252 19.18 -1.37 13.73
N TYR A 253 20.13 -1.91 12.98
CA TYR A 253 21.43 -2.29 13.51
C TYR A 253 22.49 -2.06 12.45
N GLY A 254 23.73 -1.87 12.87
CA GLY A 254 24.78 -1.64 11.90
C GLY A 254 26.15 -1.54 12.51
N ILE A 255 27.13 -1.49 11.62
CA ILE A 255 28.53 -1.32 11.95
C ILE A 255 29.08 -0.20 11.08
N GLY A 256 29.77 0.75 11.71
CA GLY A 256 30.50 1.80 11.02
C GLY A 256 32.00 1.59 11.17
N TRP A 257 32.73 1.75 10.09
CA TRP A 257 34.18 1.69 10.07
C TRP A 257 34.78 2.97 9.49
N GLN A 258 35.47 3.73 10.35
CA GLN A 258 36.29 4.87 9.99
C GLN A 258 37.67 4.39 9.51
N ILE A 259 37.82 4.23 8.20
CA ILE A 259 39.07 3.74 7.58
C ILE A 259 40.19 4.79 7.71
N SER A 260 39.84 6.06 7.54
CA SER A 260 40.76 7.20 7.67
C SER A 260 40.02 8.41 8.20
N LYS A 261 40.69 9.55 8.45
CA LYS A 261 40.02 10.80 8.84
C LYS A 261 38.99 11.29 7.81
N ASN A 262 39.11 10.82 6.56
CA ASN A 262 38.33 11.28 5.42
C ASN A 262 37.37 10.22 4.88
N VAL A 263 37.48 8.96 5.31
CA VAL A 263 36.68 7.86 4.76
C VAL A 263 36.00 7.08 5.87
N LYS A 264 34.67 6.96 5.77
CA LYS A 264 33.83 6.12 6.63
C LYS A 264 32.98 5.20 5.76
N ILE A 265 32.89 3.94 6.15
CA ILE A 265 31.95 2.97 5.58
C ILE A 265 30.93 2.62 6.66
N ASP A 266 29.65 2.60 6.32
CA ASP A 266 28.59 2.14 7.20
C ASP A 266 27.81 1.01 6.52
N LEU A 267 27.68 -0.11 7.23
CA LEU A 267 26.79 -1.21 6.89
C LEU A 267 25.63 -1.20 7.87
N MET A 268 24.40 -1.01 7.37
CA MET A 268 23.19 -0.88 8.19
C MET A 268 22.13 -1.85 7.70
N GLY A 269 21.53 -2.61 8.60
CA GLY A 269 20.34 -3.41 8.37
C GLY A 269 19.10 -2.74 8.97
N TYR A 270 17.98 -2.86 8.27
CA TYR A 270 16.66 -2.51 8.77
C TYR A 270 15.82 -3.77 8.74
N SER A 271 15.15 -4.12 9.82
CA SER A 271 14.34 -5.33 9.80
C SER A 271 13.25 -5.31 10.86
N ASP A 272 12.11 -5.91 10.53
CA ASP A 272 11.36 -6.66 11.51
C ASP A 272 12.21 -7.89 11.90
N LEU A 273 12.34 -8.25 13.18
CA LEU A 273 13.40 -9.16 13.71
C LEU A 273 13.50 -10.54 13.01
N THR A 274 12.54 -10.86 12.14
CA THR A 274 12.40 -12.08 11.36
C THR A 274 12.99 -12.02 9.94
N SER A 275 13.30 -10.83 9.39
CA SER A 275 13.80 -10.69 8.01
C SER A 275 15.05 -9.81 7.90
N LEU A 276 16.22 -10.42 7.71
CA LEU A 276 17.51 -9.72 7.58
C LEU A 276 17.85 -9.34 6.12
N THR A 277 16.86 -9.09 5.27
CA THR A 277 17.07 -8.90 3.82
C THR A 277 17.52 -7.49 3.45
N ASP A 278 17.24 -6.49 4.28
CA ASP A 278 17.34 -5.08 3.89
C ASP A 278 18.63 -4.42 4.40
N TRP A 279 19.75 -4.89 3.87
CA TRP A 279 21.06 -4.30 4.13
C TRP A 279 21.35 -3.14 3.18
N ARG A 280 21.84 -2.04 3.76
CA ARG A 280 22.31 -0.85 3.05
C ARG A 280 23.78 -0.63 3.35
N ILE A 281 24.55 -0.40 2.30
CA ILE A 281 25.94 0.05 2.40
C ILE A 281 26.01 1.53 2.05
N SER A 282 26.73 2.31 2.85
CA SER A 282 27.00 3.71 2.53
C SER A 282 28.47 4.05 2.79
N ALA A 283 29.01 4.97 2.01
CA ALA A 283 30.36 5.48 2.17
C ALA A 283 30.32 7.01 2.23
N ASN A 284 30.99 7.59 3.23
CA ASN A 284 31.14 9.03 3.38
C ASN A 284 32.61 9.40 3.14
N VAL A 285 32.85 10.23 2.13
CA VAL A 285 34.18 10.75 1.78
C VAL A 285 34.19 12.26 2.00
N LYS A 286 35.11 12.75 2.84
CA LYS A 286 35.33 14.17 3.10
C LYS A 286 36.61 14.62 2.41
N PHE A 287 36.52 15.64 1.55
CA PHE A 287 37.66 16.26 0.87
C PHE A 287 38.17 17.46 1.67
#